data_AF-G2FPH2-F1
#
_entry.id   AF-G2FPH2-F1
#
_cell.length_a   1.000
_cell.length_b   1.000
_cell.length_c   1.000
_cell.angle_alpha   90.00
_cell.angle_beta   90.00
_cell.angle_gamma   90.00
#
_symmetry.space_group_name_H-M   'P 1'
#
loop_
_entity.id
_entity.type
_entity.pdbx_description
1 polymer ?
#
loop_
_entity_poly.entity_id
_entity_poly.type
_entity_poly.pdbx_seq_one_letter_code
_entity_poly.pdbx_strand_id
1 'polypeptide(L)'
;MSHVSLKPNIMTSAICGLFCPSCTLFIATSEDSERLKRHAALLNQTIEESRCAGCRSKTKTSYCENCKMVDCAKEKGIVFCGECKEYPCAELKTFQALKPHRIDLWQSQQRIKEVGYEQWYEEMIKDYSCPECHTINSAYDMACRKCGNTPSCSYVRINKEAILNHISPVRKS
;
A
#
# COMPACT_ATOMS: atom_id res chain seq x y z
N MET A 1 21.99 10.86 10.09
CA MET A 1 21.37 10.22 8.91
C MET A 1 20.05 10.92 8.67
N SER A 2 19.91 11.60 7.54
CA SER A 2 18.73 12.41 7.22
C SER A 2 17.47 11.55 7.21
N HIS A 3 16.63 11.72 8.22
CA HIS A 3 15.25 11.23 8.19
C HIS A 3 14.54 11.97 7.06
N VAL A 4 14.35 11.32 5.91
CA VAL A 4 13.44 11.83 4.89
C VAL A 4 12.05 11.76 5.52
N SER A 5 11.61 12.88 6.11
CA SER A 5 10.27 13.00 6.67
C SER A 5 9.31 12.99 5.49
N LEU A 6 8.71 11.82 5.24
CA LEU A 6 7.63 11.68 4.27
C LEU A 6 6.52 12.64 4.70
N LYS A 7 6.12 13.56 3.83
CA LYS A 7 5.02 14.49 4.11
C LYS A 7 3.72 13.95 3.52
N PRO A 8 2.55 14.29 4.10
CA PRO A 8 1.26 14.06 3.49
C PRO A 8 1.23 14.44 2.01
N ASN A 9 0.78 13.50 1.17
CA ASN A 9 0.68 13.71 -0.26
C ASN A 9 -0.51 12.94 -0.82
N ILE A 10 -1.46 13.67 -1.42
CA ILE A 10 -2.65 13.08 -2.02
C ILE A 10 -2.30 12.09 -3.15
N MET A 11 -1.19 12.31 -3.85
CA MET A 11 -0.74 11.45 -4.97
C MET A 11 -0.45 10.02 -4.54
N THR A 12 0.03 9.85 -3.32
CA THR A 12 0.36 8.57 -2.68
C THR A 12 -0.68 8.13 -1.63
N SER A 13 -1.78 8.88 -1.53
CA SER A 13 -2.98 8.55 -0.77
C SER A 13 -4.00 7.91 -1.70
N ALA A 14 -4.02 6.58 -1.77
CA ALA A 14 -4.82 5.88 -2.76
C ALA A 14 -6.32 6.12 -2.55
N ILE A 15 -7.05 6.17 -3.66
CA ILE A 15 -8.52 6.40 -3.67
C ILE A 15 -9.25 5.36 -2.81
N CYS A 16 -8.76 4.12 -2.80
CA CYS A 16 -9.30 3.03 -2.01
C CYS A 16 -8.88 3.03 -0.53
N GLY A 17 -7.96 3.90 -0.09
CA GLY A 17 -7.47 3.97 1.29
C GLY A 17 -6.18 3.18 1.54
N LEU A 18 -5.49 2.75 0.48
CA LEU A 18 -4.14 2.21 0.57
C LEU A 18 -3.10 3.32 0.76
N PHE A 19 -2.12 3.05 1.62
CA PHE A 19 -0.94 3.89 1.79
C PHE A 19 0.14 3.49 0.79
N CYS A 20 0.24 4.19 -0.35
CA CYS A 20 1.21 3.81 -1.39
C CYS A 20 2.67 3.73 -0.92
N PRO A 21 3.18 4.53 0.03
CA PRO A 21 4.55 4.43 0.49
C PRO A 21 4.91 3.09 1.14
N SER A 22 3.94 2.29 1.58
CA SER A 22 4.16 0.92 2.05
C SER A 22 3.97 -0.15 0.96
N CYS A 23 3.69 0.22 -0.29
CA CYS A 23 3.59 -0.73 -1.39
C CYS A 23 4.99 -1.23 -1.79
N THR A 24 5.15 -2.55 -1.93
CA THR A 24 6.41 -3.18 -2.36
C THR A 24 6.97 -2.59 -3.65
N LEU A 25 6.10 -2.30 -4.63
CA LEU A 25 6.51 -1.75 -5.94
C LEU A 25 6.84 -0.26 -5.85
N PHE A 26 6.13 0.50 -5.00
CA PHE A 26 6.45 1.89 -4.76
C PHE A 26 7.82 2.03 -4.10
N ILE A 27 8.06 1.30 -3.01
CA ILE A 27 9.38 1.33 -2.34
C ILE A 27 10.48 0.82 -3.26
N ALA A 28 10.23 -0.21 -4.06
CA ALA A 28 11.18 -0.70 -5.05
C ALA A 28 11.52 0.37 -6.10
N THR A 29 10.52 1.14 -6.53
CA THR A 29 10.72 2.25 -7.49
C THR A 29 11.54 3.39 -6.89
N SER A 30 11.29 3.74 -5.62
CA SER A 30 11.92 4.89 -4.95
C SER A 30 13.30 4.60 -4.36
N GLU A 31 13.54 3.38 -3.86
CA GLU A 31 14.64 3.11 -2.92
C GLU A 31 15.41 1.81 -3.19
N ASP A 32 14.91 0.91 -4.04
CA ASP A 32 15.45 -0.46 -4.15
C ASP A 32 15.26 -1.07 -5.55
N SER A 33 16.18 -0.68 -6.44
CA SER A 33 16.20 -1.11 -7.84
C SER A 33 16.34 -2.63 -8.00
N GLU A 34 17.02 -3.32 -7.07
CA GLU A 34 17.14 -4.78 -7.10
C GLU A 34 15.82 -5.46 -6.74
N ARG A 35 15.07 -4.94 -5.75
CA ARG A 35 13.69 -5.37 -5.47
C ARG A 35 12.79 -5.13 -6.68
N LEU A 36 12.98 -4.03 -7.40
CA LEU A 36 12.21 -3.74 -8.61
C LEU A 36 12.50 -4.77 -9.72
N LYS A 37 13.77 -5.07 -9.98
CA LYS A 37 14.19 -6.11 -10.94
C LYS A 37 13.58 -7.48 -10.62
N ARG A 38 13.61 -7.87 -9.34
CA ARG A 38 13.00 -9.14 -8.89
C ARG A 38 11.50 -9.17 -9.15
N HIS A 39 10.78 -8.09 -8.84
CA HIS A 39 9.35 -8.02 -9.11
C HIS A 39 9.05 -8.00 -10.61
N ALA A 40 9.81 -7.26 -11.42
CA ALA A 40 9.65 -7.25 -12.87
C ALA A 40 9.76 -8.66 -13.46
N ALA A 41 10.79 -9.42 -13.05
CA ALA A 41 10.95 -10.81 -13.47
C ALA A 41 9.79 -11.72 -13.02
N LEU A 42 9.35 -11.61 -11.75
CA LEU A 42 8.22 -12.41 -11.22
C LEU A 42 6.89 -12.11 -11.93
N LEU A 43 6.71 -10.88 -12.40
CA LEU A 43 5.51 -10.42 -13.08
C LEU A 43 5.57 -10.57 -14.60
N ASN A 44 6.69 -11.10 -15.13
CA ASN A 44 6.96 -11.15 -16.56
C ASN A 44 6.78 -9.78 -17.25
N GLN A 45 7.35 -8.75 -16.62
CA GLN A 45 7.27 -7.35 -17.02
C GLN A 45 8.68 -6.76 -17.17
N THR A 46 8.78 -5.68 -17.93
CA THR A 46 9.97 -4.83 -17.93
C THR A 46 10.08 -4.07 -16.61
N ILE A 47 11.28 -3.57 -16.32
CA ILE A 47 11.53 -2.71 -15.15
C ILE A 47 10.63 -1.46 -15.21
N GLU A 48 10.44 -0.88 -16.39
CA GLU A 48 9.62 0.32 -16.58
C GLU A 48 8.13 0.06 -16.34
N GLU A 49 7.58 -1.05 -16.84
CA GLU A 49 6.18 -1.45 -16.56
C GLU A 49 5.93 -1.76 -15.08
N SER A 50 7.01 -2.02 -14.33
CA SER A 50 6.96 -2.30 -12.89
C SER A 50 7.10 -1.05 -12.02
N ARG A 51 7.40 0.13 -12.60
CA ARG A 51 7.54 1.38 -11.85
C ARG A 51 6.20 1.91 -11.37
N CYS A 52 6.18 2.51 -10.18
CA CYS A 52 5.01 3.16 -9.61
C CYS A 52 5.40 4.48 -8.94
N ALA A 53 4.70 5.56 -9.27
CA ALA A 53 4.87 6.88 -8.64
C ALA A 53 3.70 7.28 -7.73
N GLY A 54 2.72 6.38 -7.51
CA GLY A 54 1.56 6.62 -6.66
C GLY A 54 0.23 6.26 -7.33
N CYS A 55 -0.83 6.13 -6.53
CA CYS A 55 -2.16 5.73 -7.03
C CYS A 55 -2.76 6.77 -7.99
N ARG A 56 -2.44 8.05 -7.80
CA ARG A 56 -2.98 9.15 -8.61
C ARG A 56 -2.02 9.66 -9.68
N SER A 57 -0.82 9.07 -9.81
CA SER A 57 0.15 9.47 -10.83
C SER A 57 -0.16 8.84 -12.20
N LYS A 58 0.49 9.36 -13.23
CA LYS A 58 0.49 8.73 -14.56
C LYS A 58 1.28 7.43 -14.58
N THR A 59 2.45 7.42 -13.94
CA THR A 59 3.30 6.22 -13.82
C THR A 59 2.74 5.30 -12.75
N LYS A 60 2.14 4.19 -13.17
CA LYS A 60 1.56 3.16 -12.32
C LYS A 60 2.02 1.81 -12.84
N THR A 61 2.08 0.83 -11.95
CA THR A 61 2.29 -0.56 -12.38
C THR A 61 1.09 -1.02 -13.19
N SER A 62 1.28 -1.94 -14.12
CA SER A 62 0.21 -2.64 -14.87
C SER A 62 -1.05 -2.99 -14.05
N TYR A 63 -0.90 -3.48 -12.82
CA TYR A 63 -2.02 -3.79 -11.90
C TYR A 63 -2.86 -2.58 -11.48
N CYS A 64 -2.24 -1.41 -11.40
CA CYS A 64 -2.83 -0.16 -10.93
C CYS A 64 -3.24 0.76 -12.09
N GLU A 65 -2.71 0.53 -13.30
CA GLU A 65 -3.11 1.24 -14.52
C GLU A 65 -4.60 1.02 -14.83
N ASN A 66 -5.07 -0.23 -14.73
CA ASN A 66 -6.46 -0.63 -15.00
C ASN A 66 -7.34 -0.67 -13.73
N CYS A 67 -7.01 0.14 -12.72
CA CYS A 67 -7.75 0.17 -11.46
C CYS A 67 -9.11 0.87 -11.62
N LYS A 68 -10.20 0.08 -11.68
CA LYS A 68 -11.58 0.58 -11.83
C LYS A 68 -12.00 1.63 -10.80
N MET A 69 -11.45 1.57 -9.57
CA MET A 69 -11.80 2.54 -8.54
C MET A 69 -11.28 3.95 -8.86
N VAL A 70 -10.20 4.07 -9.64
CA VAL A 70 -9.68 5.37 -10.08
C VAL A 70 -10.67 6.03 -11.02
N ASP A 71 -11.13 5.30 -12.04
CA ASP A 71 -12.07 5.80 -13.03
C ASP A 71 -13.43 6.07 -12.40
N CYS A 72 -13.92 5.15 -11.56
CA CYS A 72 -15.20 5.33 -10.85
C CYS A 72 -15.20 6.57 -9.94
N ALA A 73 -14.11 6.83 -9.21
CA ALA A 73 -14.02 8.03 -8.38
C ALA A 73 -14.01 9.32 -9.20
N LYS A 74 -13.31 9.31 -10.34
CA LYS A 74 -13.29 10.42 -11.30
C LYS A 74 -14.69 10.69 -11.87
N GLU A 75 -15.39 9.66 -12.32
CA GLU A 75 -16.75 9.75 -12.86
C GLU A 75 -17.75 10.27 -11.83
N LYS A 76 -17.64 9.82 -10.58
CA LYS A 76 -18.53 10.23 -9.48
C LYS A 76 -18.11 11.56 -8.83
N GLY A 77 -16.97 12.14 -9.21
CA GLY A 77 -16.44 13.38 -8.65
C GLY A 77 -16.06 13.29 -7.17
N ILE A 78 -15.64 12.11 -6.69
CA ILE A 78 -15.24 11.87 -5.29
C ILE A 78 -13.72 11.71 -5.17
N VAL A 79 -13.16 12.07 -4.01
CA VAL A 79 -11.70 11.99 -3.80
C VAL A 79 -11.31 10.61 -3.27
N PHE A 80 -12.10 10.05 -2.34
CA PHE A 80 -11.90 8.73 -1.76
C PHE A 80 -13.16 7.86 -1.87
N CYS A 81 -12.99 6.54 -1.94
CA CYS A 81 -14.13 5.62 -2.01
C CYS A 81 -15.10 5.76 -0.83
N GLY A 82 -14.63 6.16 0.36
CA GLY A 82 -15.45 6.37 1.56
C GLY A 82 -16.46 7.52 1.46
N GLU A 83 -16.32 8.39 0.46
CA GLU A 83 -17.29 9.46 0.14
C GLU A 83 -18.46 8.95 -0.72
N CYS A 84 -18.34 7.74 -1.30
CA CYS A 84 -19.35 7.21 -2.18
C CYS A 84 -20.63 6.82 -1.40
N LYS A 85 -21.80 7.16 -1.94
CA LYS A 85 -23.11 6.77 -1.36
C LYS A 85 -23.31 5.25 -1.32
N GLU A 86 -22.65 4.52 -2.20
CA GLU A 86 -22.70 3.05 -2.28
C GLU A 86 -21.60 2.39 -1.43
N TYR A 87 -20.82 3.16 -0.66
CA TYR A 87 -19.73 2.62 0.12
C TYR A 87 -20.23 1.78 1.31
N PRO A 88 -19.64 0.61 1.59
CA PRO A 88 -18.67 -0.12 0.76
C PRO A 88 -19.36 -0.90 -0.38
N CYS A 89 -18.97 -0.63 -1.62
CA CYS A 89 -19.54 -1.30 -2.80
C CYS A 89 -18.93 -2.70 -3.01
N ALA A 90 -19.59 -3.53 -3.83
CA ALA A 90 -19.16 -4.91 -4.08
C ALA A 90 -17.74 -5.02 -4.68
N GLU A 91 -17.39 -4.14 -5.63
CA GLU A 91 -16.06 -4.12 -6.24
C GLU A 91 -14.96 -3.87 -5.19
N LEU A 92 -15.15 -2.90 -4.28
CA LEU A 92 -14.19 -2.60 -3.24
C LEU A 92 -14.07 -3.73 -2.21
N LYS A 93 -15.20 -4.38 -1.86
CA LYS A 93 -15.21 -5.55 -0.96
C LYS A 93 -14.42 -6.71 -1.56
N THR A 94 -14.64 -7.03 -2.83
CA THR A 94 -13.88 -8.06 -3.54
C THR A 94 -12.40 -7.70 -3.60
N PHE A 95 -12.07 -6.45 -3.96
CA PHE A 95 -10.68 -6.00 -3.98
C PHE A 95 -10.00 -6.16 -2.63
N GLN A 96 -10.66 -5.76 -1.54
CA GLN A 96 -10.16 -5.80 -0.18
C GLN A 96 -9.84 -7.23 0.27
N ALA A 97 -10.72 -8.19 -0.01
CA ALA A 97 -10.59 -9.57 0.45
C ALA A 97 -9.40 -10.34 -0.17
N LEU A 98 -8.87 -9.89 -1.32
CA LEU A 98 -7.91 -10.67 -2.10
C LEU A 98 -6.49 -10.71 -1.53
N LYS A 99 -6.07 -9.71 -0.75
CA LYS A 99 -4.65 -9.58 -0.36
C LYS A 99 -4.49 -8.94 1.02
N PRO A 100 -3.54 -9.43 1.85
CA PRO A 100 -3.29 -8.88 3.18
C PRO A 100 -3.07 -7.37 3.20
N HIS A 101 -2.26 -6.81 2.29
CA HIS A 101 -1.98 -5.36 2.23
C HIS A 101 -3.22 -4.45 2.08
N ARG A 102 -4.41 -5.02 1.90
CA ARG A 102 -5.69 -4.32 1.75
C ARG A 102 -6.58 -4.45 2.99
N ILE A 103 -6.16 -5.15 4.03
CA ILE A 103 -7.00 -5.39 5.22
C ILE A 103 -7.57 -4.10 5.80
N ASP A 104 -6.74 -3.06 5.93
CA ASP A 104 -7.09 -1.82 6.61
C ASP A 104 -7.94 -0.85 5.77
N LEU A 105 -8.42 -1.22 4.58
CA LEU A 105 -9.14 -0.28 3.72
C LEU A 105 -10.38 0.32 4.39
N TRP A 106 -11.09 -0.43 5.23
CA TRP A 106 -12.26 0.07 5.95
C TRP A 106 -11.86 1.12 6.99
N GLN A 107 -10.87 0.79 7.81
CA GLN A 107 -10.33 1.69 8.82
C GLN A 107 -9.72 2.94 8.20
N SER A 108 -8.95 2.80 7.13
CA SER A 108 -8.36 3.93 6.40
C SER A 108 -9.43 4.89 5.86
N GLN A 109 -10.47 4.37 5.21
CA GLN A 109 -11.53 5.21 4.65
C GLN A 109 -12.35 5.91 5.73
N GLN A 110 -12.68 5.19 6.81
CA GLN A 110 -13.33 5.79 7.96
C GLN A 110 -12.45 6.89 8.56
N ARG A 111 -11.16 6.62 8.75
CA ARG A 111 -10.22 7.57 9.34
C ARG A 111 -10.04 8.80 8.47
N ILE A 112 -9.88 8.64 7.16
CA ILE A 112 -9.82 9.76 6.20
C ILE A 112 -11.07 10.64 6.29
N LYS A 113 -12.26 10.05 6.46
CA LYS A 113 -13.51 10.80 6.63
C LYS A 113 -13.56 11.57 7.95
N GLU A 114 -13.01 11.00 9.02
CA GLU A 114 -13.03 11.59 10.36
C GLU A 114 -12.01 12.72 10.53
N VAL A 115 -10.80 12.57 9.99
CA VAL A 115 -9.66 13.47 10.28
C VAL A 115 -8.98 14.08 9.06
N GLY A 116 -9.47 13.77 7.84
CA GLY A 116 -8.81 14.16 6.60
C GLY A 116 -7.65 13.23 6.22
N TYR A 117 -7.22 13.30 4.96
CA TYR A 117 -6.18 12.39 4.47
C TYR A 117 -4.80 12.77 4.99
N GLU A 118 -4.55 14.04 5.33
CA GLU A 118 -3.25 14.48 5.80
C GLU A 118 -2.90 13.82 7.14
N GLN A 119 -3.83 13.88 8.11
CA GLN A 119 -3.63 13.27 9.41
C GLN A 119 -3.59 11.73 9.31
N TRP A 120 -4.49 11.12 8.51
CA TRP A 120 -4.42 9.68 8.23
C TRP A 120 -3.06 9.27 7.65
N TYR A 121 -2.50 10.07 6.74
CA TYR A 121 -1.20 9.77 6.11
C TYR A 121 -0.05 9.77 7.13
N GLU A 122 -0.04 10.72 8.07
CA GLU A 122 0.95 10.76 9.15
C GLU A 122 0.82 9.56 10.10
N GLU A 123 -0.41 9.11 10.37
CA GLU A 123 -0.68 7.89 11.14
C GLU A 123 -0.17 6.66 10.40
N MET A 124 -0.40 6.57 9.09
CA MET A 124 0.12 5.47 8.26
C MET A 124 1.65 5.45 8.19
N ILE A 125 2.31 6.61 8.16
CA ILE A 125 3.78 6.66 8.28
C ILE A 125 4.22 5.95 9.56
N LYS A 126 3.57 6.24 10.71
CA LYS A 126 3.90 5.60 11.99
C LYS A 126 3.63 4.10 11.95
N ASP A 127 2.48 3.68 11.43
CA ASP A 127 2.06 2.28 11.44
C ASP A 127 2.92 1.36 10.58
N TYR A 128 3.48 1.89 9.49
CA TYR A 128 4.38 1.17 8.58
C TYR A 128 5.87 1.40 8.86
N SER A 129 6.22 2.33 9.75
CA SER A 129 7.61 2.58 10.13
C SER A 129 8.13 1.55 11.12
N CYS A 130 9.42 1.24 10.99
CA CYS A 130 10.14 0.46 11.98
C CYS A 130 10.21 1.20 13.32
N PRO A 131 9.92 0.54 14.46
CA PRO A 131 10.04 1.19 15.76
C PRO A 131 11.50 1.56 16.11
N GLU A 132 12.48 0.82 15.56
CA GLU A 132 13.90 1.02 15.88
C GLU A 132 14.59 2.05 14.99
N CYS A 133 14.34 2.02 13.67
CA CYS A 133 15.07 2.86 12.71
C CYS A 133 14.19 3.76 11.84
N HIS A 134 12.87 3.70 12.04
CA HIS A 134 11.87 4.50 11.33
C HIS A 134 11.83 4.33 9.81
N THR A 135 12.48 3.31 9.26
CA THR A 135 12.31 2.94 7.86
C THR A 135 10.89 2.43 7.63
N ILE A 136 10.21 2.95 6.62
CA ILE A 136 8.93 2.43 6.16
C ILE A 136 9.15 1.03 5.56
N ASN A 137 8.36 0.07 6.02
CA ASN A 137 8.38 -1.30 5.53
C ASN A 137 7.10 -1.58 4.75
N SER A 138 7.17 -2.53 3.82
CA SER A 138 5.97 -2.97 3.13
C SER A 138 5.10 -3.83 4.05
N ALA A 139 3.83 -3.99 3.66
CA ALA A 139 2.89 -4.92 4.29
C ALA A 139 3.38 -6.39 4.34
N TYR A 140 4.44 -6.75 3.61
CA TYR A 140 4.96 -8.11 3.51
C TYR A 140 6.40 -8.27 4.03
N ASP A 141 7.05 -7.19 4.44
CA ASP A 141 8.40 -7.26 4.99
C ASP A 141 8.27 -7.73 6.45
N MET A 142 8.45 -9.02 6.74
CA MET A 142 8.29 -9.54 8.11
C MET A 142 9.32 -8.96 9.09
N ALA A 143 10.56 -8.79 8.60
CA ALA A 143 11.66 -8.11 9.28
C ALA A 143 11.94 -6.76 8.61
N CYS A 144 12.40 -5.78 9.37
CA CYS A 144 12.69 -4.45 8.82
C CYS A 144 13.77 -4.53 7.74
N ARG A 145 13.48 -3.96 6.57
CA ARG A 145 14.36 -3.94 5.39
C ARG A 145 15.72 -3.25 5.59
N LYS A 146 15.89 -2.49 6.69
CA LYS A 146 17.12 -1.75 7.00
C LYS A 146 17.87 -2.30 8.21
N CYS A 147 17.20 -2.55 9.33
CA CYS A 147 17.85 -2.97 10.58
C CYS A 147 17.53 -4.39 11.04
N GLY A 148 16.62 -5.11 10.38
CA GLY A 148 16.26 -6.48 10.73
C GLY A 148 15.27 -6.65 11.90
N ASN A 149 14.81 -5.56 12.54
CA ASN A 149 13.80 -5.64 13.61
C ASN A 149 12.56 -6.43 13.18
N THR A 150 12.06 -7.31 14.06
CA THR A 150 10.89 -8.17 13.78
C THR A 150 9.89 -8.11 14.95
N PRO A 151 8.61 -7.77 14.72
CA PRO A 151 8.00 -7.43 13.43
C PRO A 151 8.53 -6.10 12.88
N SER A 152 8.54 -5.97 11.55
CA SER A 152 9.11 -4.79 10.89
C SER A 152 8.39 -3.48 11.24
N CYS A 153 7.08 -3.53 11.47
CA CYS A 153 6.23 -2.39 11.83
C CYS A 153 4.93 -2.86 12.53
N SER A 154 4.12 -1.92 13.00
CA SER A 154 2.83 -2.21 13.67
C SER A 154 1.85 -2.94 12.77
N TYR A 155 1.77 -2.56 11.49
CA TYR A 155 0.90 -3.21 10.52
C TYR A 155 1.20 -4.73 10.42
N VAL A 156 2.48 -5.07 10.24
CA VAL A 156 2.93 -6.47 10.14
C VAL A 156 2.69 -7.23 11.43
N ARG A 157 2.84 -6.58 12.59
CA ARG A 157 2.54 -7.18 13.90
C ARG A 157 1.06 -7.57 14.02
N ILE A 158 0.16 -6.66 13.65
CA ILE A 158 -1.30 -6.85 13.77
C ILE A 158 -1.79 -7.90 12.78
N ASN A 159 -1.34 -7.83 11.52
CA ASN A 159 -1.83 -8.66 10.43
C ASN A 159 -0.98 -9.93 10.19
N LYS A 160 -0.14 -10.30 11.17
CA LYS A 160 0.88 -11.36 11.05
C LYS A 160 0.34 -12.66 10.48
N GLU A 161 -0.78 -13.15 11.01
CA GLU A 161 -1.37 -14.42 10.59
C GLU A 161 -1.85 -14.38 9.13
N ALA A 162 -2.59 -13.34 8.74
CA ALA A 162 -3.07 -13.18 7.37
C ALA A 162 -1.91 -13.04 6.38
N ILE A 163 -0.85 -12.33 6.76
CA ILE A 163 0.37 -12.20 5.96
C ILE A 163 1.04 -13.55 5.79
N LEU A 164 1.28 -14.29 6.88
CA LEU A 164 1.93 -15.61 6.86
C LEU A 164 1.13 -16.62 6.02
N ASN A 165 -0.20 -16.63 6.15
CA ASN A 165 -1.06 -17.50 5.34
C ASN A 165 -0.99 -17.18 3.84
N HIS A 166 -0.70 -15.93 3.49
CA HIS A 166 -0.56 -15.50 2.10
C HIS A 166 0.81 -15.80 1.49
N ILE A 167 1.88 -15.62 2.26
CA ILE A 167 3.26 -15.75 1.77
C ILE A 167 3.86 -17.13 2.00
N SER A 168 3.28 -17.94 2.89
CA SER A 168 3.72 -19.32 3.07
C SER A 168 3.38 -20.10 1.79
N PRO A 169 4.30 -20.90 1.25
CA PRO A 169 3.93 -21.84 0.21
C PRO A 169 2.84 -22.72 0.80
N VAL A 170 1.64 -22.68 0.21
CA VAL A 170 0.62 -23.71 0.47
C VAL A 170 1.37 -25.03 0.34
N ARG A 171 1.48 -25.79 1.44
CA ARG A 171 1.86 -27.19 1.35
C ARG A 171 0.81 -27.79 0.44
N LYS A 172 1.14 -27.95 -0.83
CA LYS A 172 0.38 -28.81 -1.73
C LYS A 172 0.52 -30.20 -1.13
N SER A 173 -0.46 -30.56 -0.29
CA SER A 173 -0.76 -31.95 0.04
C SER A 173 -1.21 -32.65 -1.23
#